data_AF-A0A452GQZ8-F1
#
_entry.id   AF-A0A452GQZ8-F1
#
_cell.length_a   1.000
_cell.length_b   1.000
_cell.length_c   1.000
_cell.angle_alpha   90.00
_cell.angle_beta   90.00
_cell.angle_gamma   90.00
#
_symmetry.space_group_name_H-M   'P 1'
#
loop_
_entity.id
_entity.type
_entity.pdbx_description
1 polymer ?
#
loop_
_entity_poly.entity_id
_entity_poly.type
_entity_poly.pdbx_seq_one_letter_code
_entity_poly.pdbx_strand_id
1 'polypeptide(L)'
;MGGGGSSARRVTFEADEHENITVVKGVRVRERPGTRGTRPQPLEGPRGQINEEELKKRITEELALEQARRETEAQKRLKQDQKYIRDEIGKVLERERAASNEHLTRAILRERAATEDERLKTQHFVSAISFYVNLKV
;
A
#
# COMPACT_ATOMS: atom_id res chain seq x y z
N MET A 1 -3.88 -29.71 50.45
CA MET A 1 -3.44 -28.92 49.29
C MET A 1 -4.56 -28.87 48.26
N GLY A 2 -4.95 -27.65 47.84
CA GLY A 2 -5.62 -27.28 46.58
C GLY A 2 -6.84 -28.06 46.09
N GLY A 3 -8.05 -27.59 46.43
CA GLY A 3 -9.28 -27.95 45.73
C GLY A 3 -9.55 -27.07 44.51
N GLY A 4 -10.43 -27.52 43.61
CA GLY A 4 -11.03 -26.68 42.56
C GLY A 4 -11.39 -27.46 41.30
N GLY A 5 -12.59 -28.03 41.26
CA GLY A 5 -13.15 -28.65 40.06
C GLY A 5 -13.23 -27.64 38.91
N SER A 6 -12.50 -27.90 37.84
CA SER A 6 -12.55 -27.12 36.60
C SER A 6 -13.90 -27.32 35.92
N SER A 7 -14.81 -26.36 36.08
CA SER A 7 -16.03 -26.27 35.29
C SER A 7 -15.66 -25.82 33.87
N ALA A 8 -15.44 -26.77 32.95
CA ALA A 8 -15.24 -26.47 31.53
C ALA A 8 -16.45 -25.72 30.96
N ARG A 9 -16.32 -24.40 30.75
CA ARG A 9 -17.32 -23.57 30.08
C ARG A 9 -17.05 -23.64 28.58
N ARG A 10 -17.99 -24.19 27.81
CA ARG A 10 -17.92 -24.13 26.34
C ARG A 10 -18.28 -22.71 25.91
N VAL A 11 -17.34 -22.05 25.24
CA VAL A 11 -17.50 -20.70 24.68
C VAL A 11 -17.53 -20.86 23.16
N THR A 12 -18.51 -20.24 22.51
CA THR A 12 -18.61 -20.19 21.05
C THR A 12 -18.09 -18.84 20.58
N PHE A 13 -17.17 -18.87 19.62
CA PHE A 13 -16.59 -17.69 19.00
C PHE A 13 -17.20 -17.52 17.61
N GLU A 14 -17.57 -16.29 17.28
CA GLU A 14 -17.95 -15.90 15.92
C GLU A 14 -16.98 -14.82 15.44
N ALA A 15 -16.66 -14.84 14.14
CA ALA A 15 -15.88 -13.81 13.48
C ALA A 15 -16.84 -12.97 12.64
N ASP A 16 -16.78 -11.64 12.81
CA ASP A 16 -17.58 -10.72 12.00
C ASP A 16 -16.93 -10.47 10.62
N GLU A 17 -17.59 -9.65 9.79
CA GLU A 17 -17.13 -9.30 8.43
C GLU A 17 -15.76 -8.58 8.39
N HIS A 18 -15.24 -8.17 9.55
CA HIS A 18 -13.96 -7.50 9.70
C HIS A 18 -12.93 -8.38 10.42
N GLU A 19 -13.18 -9.70 10.48
CA GLU A 19 -12.33 -10.69 11.15
C GLU A 19 -12.16 -10.45 12.67
N ASN A 20 -13.02 -9.65 13.30
CA ASN A 20 -12.97 -9.48 14.75
C ASN A 20 -13.66 -10.64 15.44
N ILE A 21 -12.94 -11.27 16.37
CA ILE A 21 -13.46 -12.39 17.16
C ILE A 21 -14.30 -11.83 18.32
N THR A 22 -15.59 -12.15 18.33
CA THR A 22 -16.47 -11.82 19.46
C THR A 22 -16.89 -13.09 20.22
N VAL A 23 -17.10 -12.93 21.53
CA VAL A 23 -17.51 -14.03 22.42
C VAL A 23 -19.02 -14.02 22.54
N VAL A 24 -19.68 -15.01 21.93
CA VAL A 24 -21.14 -15.15 22.05
C VAL A 24 -21.48 -15.79 23.39
N LYS A 25 -22.49 -15.24 24.07
CA LYS A 25 -22.92 -15.67 25.40
C LYS A 25 -23.22 -17.18 25.42
N GLY A 26 -22.34 -17.96 26.06
CA GLY A 26 -22.40 -19.42 26.05
C GLY A 26 -23.73 -19.98 26.52
N VAL A 27 -24.30 -20.91 25.73
CA VAL A 27 -25.49 -21.67 26.10
C VAL A 27 -25.14 -22.63 27.23
N ARG A 28 -25.80 -22.46 28.37
CA ARG A 28 -25.65 -23.35 29.53
C ARG A 28 -26.49 -24.61 29.30
N VAL A 29 -25.95 -25.57 28.54
CA VAL A 29 -26.60 -26.87 28.32
C VAL A 29 -26.50 -27.67 29.61
N ARG A 30 -27.56 -27.58 30.43
CA ARG A 30 -27.82 -28.49 31.56
C ARG A 30 -28.99 -29.37 31.16
N GLU A 31 -28.67 -30.61 30.85
CA GLU A 31 -29.63 -31.62 30.39
C GLU A 31 -30.33 -32.23 31.61
N ARG A 32 -31.65 -32.04 31.72
CA ARG A 32 -32.63 -33.09 32.07
C ARG A 32 -34.07 -32.59 31.90
N PRO A 33 -35.01 -33.46 31.47
CA PRO A 33 -36.33 -33.08 30.94
C PRO A 33 -37.39 -32.97 32.05
N GLY A 34 -38.29 -31.98 31.95
CA GLY A 34 -39.37 -31.82 32.92
C GLY A 34 -40.38 -30.73 32.54
N THR A 35 -41.52 -31.18 32.01
CA THR A 35 -42.89 -30.62 32.17
C THR A 35 -43.24 -29.17 31.78
N ARG A 36 -44.11 -29.07 30.75
CA ARG A 36 -45.38 -28.31 30.66
C ARG A 36 -45.45 -26.83 31.12
N GLY A 37 -45.93 -25.99 30.19
CA GLY A 37 -46.44 -24.62 30.42
C GLY A 37 -45.30 -23.60 30.42
N THR A 38 -45.29 -22.51 29.67
CA THR A 38 -46.38 -21.54 29.52
C THR A 38 -46.06 -20.66 28.31
N ARG A 39 -47.05 -20.45 27.44
CA ARG A 39 -47.05 -19.51 26.31
C ARG A 39 -46.86 -18.07 26.83
N PRO A 40 -45.88 -17.28 26.36
CA PRO A 40 -45.85 -15.85 26.64
C PRO A 40 -46.75 -15.15 25.61
N GLN A 41 -47.79 -14.48 26.09
CA GLN A 41 -48.55 -13.54 25.29
C GLN A 41 -47.69 -12.30 24.99
N PRO A 42 -47.77 -11.67 23.80
CA PRO A 42 -47.14 -10.38 23.58
C PRO A 42 -47.96 -9.31 24.31
N LEU A 43 -47.38 -8.71 25.36
CA LEU A 43 -47.86 -7.43 25.86
C LEU A 43 -47.44 -6.34 24.85
N GLU A 44 -48.41 -5.86 24.09
CA GLU A 44 -48.30 -4.62 23.33
C GLU A 44 -48.25 -3.44 24.31
N GLY A 45 -47.05 -2.86 24.46
CA GLY A 45 -46.89 -1.52 25.01
C GLY A 45 -46.96 -0.47 23.89
N PRO A 46 -47.45 0.75 24.16
CA PRO A 46 -47.67 1.76 23.13
C PRO A 46 -46.32 2.34 22.70
N ARG A 47 -45.70 1.72 21.70
CA ARG A 47 -44.60 2.33 20.96
C ARG A 47 -45.22 3.27 19.94
N GLY A 48 -44.95 4.56 20.08
CA GLY A 48 -45.26 5.54 19.04
C GLY A 48 -44.80 4.98 17.70
N GLN A 49 -45.67 5.07 16.70
CA GLN A 49 -45.41 4.64 15.33
C GLN A 49 -44.19 5.41 14.82
N ILE A 50 -42.99 4.86 15.04
CA ILE A 50 -41.84 5.25 14.25
C ILE A 50 -42.15 4.68 12.88
N ASN A 51 -42.46 5.57 11.93
CA ASN A 51 -42.80 5.17 10.58
C ASN A 51 -41.63 4.37 10.01
N GLU A 52 -41.85 3.09 9.75
CA GLU A 52 -40.82 2.13 9.37
C GLU A 52 -40.10 2.58 8.08
N GLU A 53 -40.80 3.32 7.22
CA GLU A 53 -40.23 3.95 6.03
C GLU A 53 -39.27 5.09 6.35
N GLU A 54 -39.58 5.92 7.35
CA GLU A 54 -38.69 7.00 7.77
C GLU A 54 -37.42 6.44 8.44
N LEU A 55 -37.55 5.33 9.18
CA LEU A 55 -36.42 4.62 9.77
C LEU A 55 -35.51 4.02 8.68
N LYS A 56 -36.10 3.33 7.70
CA LYS A 56 -35.36 2.79 6.54
C LYS A 56 -34.66 3.89 5.75
N LYS A 57 -35.34 5.00 5.51
CA LYS A 57 -34.77 6.16 4.80
C LYS A 57 -33.56 6.73 5.55
N ARG A 58 -33.67 6.92 6.87
CA ARG A 58 -32.55 7.38 7.72
C ARG A 58 -31.36 6.43 7.67
N ILE A 59 -31.60 5.11 7.73
CA ILE A 59 -30.54 4.11 7.62
C ILE A 59 -29.85 4.19 6.26
N THR A 60 -30.60 4.29 5.16
CA THR A 60 -30.01 4.39 3.82
C THR A 60 -29.23 5.69 3.62
N GLU A 61 -29.72 6.80 4.17
CA GLU A 61 -29.06 8.11 4.09
C GLU A 61 -27.78 8.13 4.93
N GLU A 62 -27.82 7.58 6.15
CA GLU A 62 -26.66 7.45 7.02
C GLU A 62 -25.59 6.54 6.40
N LEU A 63 -26.00 5.40 5.82
CA LEU A 63 -25.09 4.49 5.11
C LEU A 63 -24.44 5.17 3.89
N ALA A 64 -25.21 5.93 3.11
CA ALA A 64 -24.70 6.66 1.96
C ALA A 64 -23.69 7.74 2.37
N LEU A 65 -23.96 8.46 3.46
CA LEU A 65 -23.03 9.45 4.00
C LEU A 65 -21.75 8.80 4.53
N GLU A 66 -21.84 7.66 5.20
CA GLU A 66 -20.67 6.92 5.68
C GLU A 66 -19.83 6.39 4.51
N GLN A 67 -20.49 5.86 3.47
CA GLN A 67 -19.81 5.38 2.27
C GLN A 67 -19.12 6.51 1.51
N ALA A 68 -19.77 7.67 1.35
CA ALA A 68 -19.16 8.86 0.78
C ALA A 68 -17.92 9.31 1.58
N ARG A 69 -17.97 9.25 2.92
CA ARG A 69 -16.80 9.54 3.75
C ARG A 69 -15.66 8.56 3.49
N ARG A 70 -15.93 7.25 3.49
CA ARG A 70 -14.94 6.20 3.20
C ARG A 70 -14.30 6.39 1.82
N GLU A 71 -15.09 6.68 0.80
CA GLU A 71 -14.60 6.94 -0.56
C GLU A 71 -13.72 8.19 -0.63
N THR A 72 -14.10 9.28 0.05
CA THR A 72 -13.26 10.49 0.07
C THR A 72 -11.92 10.25 0.76
N GLU A 73 -11.90 9.46 1.83
CA GLU A 73 -10.65 9.11 2.53
C GLU A 73 -9.77 8.20 1.67
N ALA A 74 -10.36 7.18 1.05
CA ALA A 74 -9.65 6.30 0.11
C ALA A 74 -9.07 7.10 -1.07
N GLN A 75 -9.82 8.05 -1.61
CA GLN A 75 -9.36 8.90 -2.71
C GLN A 75 -8.22 9.84 -2.28
N LYS A 76 -8.25 10.34 -1.03
CA LYS A 76 -7.13 11.12 -0.49
C LYS A 76 -5.87 10.28 -0.36
N ARG A 77 -5.97 9.06 0.17
CA ARG A 77 -4.85 8.10 0.27
C ARG A 77 -4.27 7.79 -1.11
N LEU A 78 -5.12 7.45 -2.08
CA LEU A 78 -4.69 7.20 -3.46
C LEU A 78 -3.96 8.40 -4.07
N LYS A 79 -4.45 9.63 -3.89
CA LYS A 79 -3.78 10.84 -4.40
C LYS A 79 -2.42 11.07 -3.73
N GLN A 80 -2.34 10.81 -2.43
CA GLN A 80 -1.09 10.89 -1.69
C GLN A 80 -0.07 9.87 -2.20
N ASP A 81 -0.49 8.62 -2.38
CA ASP A 81 0.36 7.54 -2.88
C ASP A 81 0.82 7.82 -4.32
N GLN A 82 -0.08 8.29 -5.19
CA GLN A 82 0.29 8.70 -6.55
C GLN A 82 1.32 9.82 -6.55
N LYS A 83 1.17 10.82 -5.68
CA LYS A 83 2.15 11.90 -5.55
C LYS A 83 3.50 11.35 -5.07
N TYR A 84 3.48 10.51 -4.02
CA TYR A 84 4.68 9.89 -3.49
C TYR A 84 5.42 9.07 -4.54
N ILE A 85 4.72 8.22 -5.29
CA ILE A 85 5.29 7.43 -6.38
C ILE A 85 5.87 8.34 -7.47
N ARG A 86 5.15 9.39 -7.86
CA ARG A 86 5.64 10.36 -8.85
C ARG A 86 6.93 11.04 -8.40
N ASP A 87 6.98 11.47 -7.13
CA ASP A 87 8.15 12.13 -6.56
C ASP A 87 9.35 11.17 -6.48
N GLU A 88 9.14 9.91 -6.09
CA GLU A 88 10.19 8.88 -6.09
C GLU A 88 10.70 8.56 -7.50
N ILE A 89 9.81 8.42 -8.48
CA ILE A 89 10.19 8.26 -9.88
C ILE A 89 11.03 9.46 -10.34
N GLY A 90 10.61 10.68 -10.01
CA GLY A 90 11.37 11.90 -10.33
C GLY A 90 12.78 11.90 -9.75
N LYS A 91 12.94 11.48 -8.48
CA LYS A 91 14.26 11.36 -7.85
C LYS A 91 15.16 10.34 -8.55
N VAL A 92 14.61 9.19 -8.93
CA VAL A 92 15.36 8.16 -9.65
C VAL A 92 15.80 8.66 -11.02
N LEU A 93 14.87 9.27 -11.78
CA LEU A 93 15.16 9.83 -13.10
C LEU A 93 16.24 10.91 -13.05
N GLU A 94 16.21 11.82 -12.07
CA GLU A 94 17.25 12.85 -11.93
C GLU A 94 18.62 12.24 -11.60
N ARG A 95 18.67 11.23 -10.72
CA ARG A 95 19.93 10.52 -10.44
C ARG A 95 20.48 9.82 -11.67
N GLU A 96 19.63 9.13 -12.43
CA GLU A 96 20.02 8.43 -13.65
C GLU A 96 20.51 9.41 -14.71
N ARG A 97 19.80 10.53 -14.91
CA ARG A 97 20.19 11.59 -15.83
C ARG A 97 21.54 12.20 -15.45
N ALA A 98 21.75 12.49 -14.17
CA ALA A 98 23.02 13.02 -13.67
C ALA A 98 24.17 12.04 -13.89
N ALA A 99 23.97 10.76 -13.53
CA ALA A 99 24.96 9.72 -13.73
C ALA A 99 25.29 9.55 -15.22
N SER A 100 24.27 9.45 -16.08
CA SER A 100 24.45 9.31 -17.53
C SER A 100 25.18 10.51 -18.14
N ASN A 101 24.82 11.73 -17.76
CA ASN A 101 25.51 12.94 -18.22
C ASN A 101 26.98 12.97 -17.78
N GLU A 102 27.28 12.55 -16.55
CA GLU A 102 28.65 12.44 -16.08
C GLU A 102 29.44 11.40 -16.88
N HIS A 103 28.86 10.22 -17.12
CA HIS A 103 29.48 9.17 -17.93
C HIS A 103 29.75 9.67 -19.36
N LEU A 104 28.78 10.33 -19.98
CA LEU A 104 28.93 10.93 -21.30
C LEU A 104 30.06 11.98 -21.31
N THR A 105 30.09 12.87 -20.32
CA THR A 105 31.12 13.90 -20.21
C THR A 105 32.50 13.27 -20.10
N ARG A 106 32.66 12.25 -19.26
CA ARG A 106 33.91 11.50 -19.10
C ARG A 106 34.32 10.78 -20.39
N ALA A 107 33.37 10.16 -21.09
CA ALA A 107 33.63 9.49 -22.37
C ALA A 107 34.12 10.48 -23.43
N ILE A 108 33.48 11.65 -23.56
CA ILE A 108 33.90 12.70 -24.50
C ILE A 108 35.32 13.17 -24.19
N LEU A 109 35.65 13.42 -22.91
CA LEU A 109 36.99 13.85 -22.53
C LEU A 109 38.04 12.79 -22.84
N ARG A 110 37.74 11.51 -22.55
CA ARG A 110 38.61 10.38 -22.90
C ARG A 110 38.84 10.29 -24.41
N GLU A 111 37.78 10.39 -25.20
CA GLU A 111 37.84 10.35 -26.66
C GLU A 111 38.70 11.49 -27.23
N ARG A 112 38.52 12.70 -26.70
CA ARG A 112 39.31 13.86 -27.09
C ARG A 112 40.79 13.68 -26.77
N ALA A 113 41.11 13.16 -25.59
CA ALA A 113 42.49 12.88 -25.20
C ALA A 113 43.13 11.82 -26.12
N ALA A 114 42.41 10.73 -26.39
CA ALA A 114 42.88 9.68 -27.29
C ALA A 114 43.12 10.19 -28.73
N THR A 115 42.15 10.96 -29.26
CA THR A 115 42.25 11.57 -30.59
C THR A 115 43.44 12.53 -30.68
N GLU A 116 43.67 13.36 -29.66
CA GLU A 116 44.79 14.31 -29.66
C GLU A 116 46.15 13.62 -29.55
N ASP A 117 46.26 12.55 -28.76
CA ASP A 117 47.48 11.73 -28.67
C ASP A 117 47.83 11.09 -30.03
N GLU A 118 46.83 10.56 -30.74
CA GLU A 118 47.02 10.02 -32.10
C GLU A 118 47.41 11.10 -33.10
N ARG A 119 46.81 12.30 -33.00
CA ARG A 119 47.14 13.45 -33.85
C ARG A 119 48.60 13.88 -33.66
N LEU A 120 49.07 13.98 -32.41
CA LEU A 120 50.45 14.33 -32.08
C LEU A 120 51.43 13.28 -32.59
N LYS A 121 51.16 11.99 -32.36
CA LYS A 121 51.98 10.89 -32.90
C LYS A 121 52.10 10.98 -34.42
N THR A 122 50.98 11.20 -35.11
CA THR A 122 50.97 11.36 -36.57
C THR A 122 51.80 12.57 -37.01
N GLN A 123 51.66 13.71 -36.33
CA GLN A 123 52.47 14.90 -36.61
C GLN A 123 53.98 14.65 -36.43
N HIS A 124 54.36 13.89 -35.39
CA HIS A 124 55.74 13.47 -35.18
C HIS A 124 56.24 12.56 -36.32
N PHE A 125 55.46 11.57 -36.73
CA PHE A 125 55.83 10.70 -37.86
C PHE A 125 55.98 11.50 -39.15
N VAL A 126 55.04 12.40 -39.46
CA VAL A 126 55.12 13.28 -40.64
C VAL A 126 56.38 14.14 -40.61
N SER A 127 56.69 14.73 -39.45
CA SER A 127 57.90 15.55 -39.26
C SER A 127 59.18 14.73 -39.45
N ALA A 128 59.24 13.52 -38.86
CA ALA A 128 60.38 12.63 -38.98
C ALA A 128 60.62 12.16 -40.44
N ILE A 129 59.55 11.81 -41.15
CA ILE A 129 59.63 11.45 -42.57
C ILE A 129 60.12 12.64 -43.39
N SER A 130 59.58 13.83 -43.16
CA SER A 130 59.97 15.05 -43.87
C SER A 130 61.45 15.37 -43.66
N PHE A 131 61.95 15.24 -42.44
CA PHE A 131 63.37 15.42 -42.13
C PHE A 131 64.24 14.38 -42.85
N TYR A 132 63.85 13.10 -42.82
CA TYR A 132 64.60 12.02 -43.46
C TYR A 132 64.71 12.18 -44.99
N VAL A 133 63.65 12.66 -45.64
CA VAL A 133 63.66 12.94 -47.08
C VAL A 133 64.60 14.10 -47.41
N ASN A 134 64.53 15.20 -46.65
CA ASN A 134 65.40 16.36 -46.87
C ASN A 134 66.90 16.07 -46.64
N LEU A 135 67.23 15.11 -45.77
CA LEU A 135 68.63 14.73 -45.52
C LEU A 135 69.24 13.82 -46.61
N LYS A 136 68.39 13.24 -47.46
CA LYS A 136 68.79 12.29 -48.52
C LYS A 136 68.83 12.89 -49.93
N VAL A 137 68.39 14.14 -50.08
CA VAL A 137 68.44 14.93 -51.33
C VAL A 137 69.60 15.91 -51.21
#